data_AF-A0A4S0ITI3-F1
#
_entry.id   AF-A0A4S0ITI3-F1
#
_cell.length_a   1.000
_cell.length_b   1.000
_cell.length_c   1.000
_cell.angle_alpha   90.00
_cell.angle_beta   90.00
_cell.angle_gamma   90.00
#
_symmetry.space_group_name_H-M   'P 1'
#
loop_
_entity.id
_entity.type
_entity.pdbx_description
1 polymer ?
#
loop_
_entity_poly.entity_id
_entity_poly.type
_entity_poly.pdbx_seq_one_letter_code
_entity_poly.pdbx_strand_id
1 'polypeptide(L)'
;LAGIFAAWRQAIADKISADQQEGREQGTDPRQFAMVAVAAYSGAMSMAKTSQDAGFLRECLKELESLQLSSGGSTVRRRRRVLLR
;
A
#
# COMPACT_ATOMS: atom_id res chain seq x y z
N LEU A 1 4.66 18.47 10.19
CA LEU A 1 4.18 17.52 9.16
C LEU A 1 4.89 16.16 9.21
N ALA A 2 6.23 16.10 9.22
CA ALA A 2 6.96 14.84 9.15
C ALA A 2 6.55 13.80 10.23
N GLY A 3 6.35 14.23 11.48
CA GLY A 3 5.90 13.36 12.57
C GLY A 3 4.48 12.80 12.39
N ILE A 4 3.56 13.61 11.84
CA ILE A 4 2.18 13.17 11.56
C ILE A 4 2.18 12.09 10.47
N PHE A 5 2.92 12.32 9.38
CA PHE A 5 3.05 11.32 8.33
C PHE A 5 3.74 10.04 8.82
N ALA A 6 4.70 10.14 9.74
CA ALA A 6 5.32 8.97 10.36
C ALA A 6 4.30 8.18 11.19
N ALA A 7 3.50 8.86 12.02
CA ALA A 7 2.46 8.23 12.83
C ALA A 7 1.41 7.53 11.97
N TRP A 8 0.94 8.17 10.89
CA TRP A 8 -0.01 7.54 9.97
C TRP A 8 0.57 6.33 9.26
N ARG A 9 1.81 6.41 8.78
CA ARG A 9 2.47 5.24 8.17
C ARG A 9 2.63 4.09 9.15
N GLN A 10 2.96 4.39 10.41
CA GLN A 10 3.08 3.38 11.44
C GLN A 10 1.75 2.68 11.69
N ALA A 11 0.66 3.44 11.89
CA ALA A 11 -0.67 2.88 12.13
C ALA A 11 -1.16 1.98 10.97
N ILE A 12 -0.89 2.38 9.73
CA ILE A 12 -1.24 1.56 8.55
C ILE A 12 -0.40 0.28 8.51
N ALA A 13 0.92 0.37 8.73
CA ALA A 13 1.80 -0.80 8.75
C ALA A 13 1.43 -1.78 9.86
N ASP A 14 1.05 -1.28 11.04
CA ASP A 14 0.61 -2.10 12.17
C ASP A 14 -0.67 -2.87 11.82
N LYS A 15 -1.63 -2.22 11.13
CA LYS A 15 -2.84 -2.89 10.67
C LYS A 15 -2.54 -4.00 9.66
N ILE A 16 -1.77 -3.72 8.61
CA ILE A 16 -1.43 -4.75 7.61
C ILE A 16 -0.70 -5.92 8.29
N SER A 17 0.21 -5.64 9.22
CA SER A 17 0.92 -6.69 9.97
C SER A 17 -0.04 -7.55 10.82
N ALA A 18 -1.05 -6.94 11.44
CA ALA A 18 -2.07 -7.67 12.19
C ALA A 18 -2.93 -8.55 11.26
N ASP A 19 -3.33 -8.04 10.09
CA ASP A 19 -4.08 -8.81 9.10
C ASP A 19 -3.28 -10.01 8.55
N GLN A 20 -1.96 -9.85 8.39
CA GLN A 20 -1.06 -10.93 8.01
C GLN A 20 -0.98 -12.02 9.08
N GLN A 21 -0.89 -11.64 10.35
CA GLN A 21 -0.90 -12.58 11.47
C GLN A 21 -2.22 -13.35 11.57
N GLU A 22 -3.33 -12.72 11.22
CA GLU A 22 -4.66 -13.33 11.16
C GLU A 22 -4.92 -14.12 9.85
N GLY A 23 -3.94 -14.14 8.93
CA GLY A 23 -4.05 -14.84 7.64
C GLY A 23 -5.02 -14.18 6.65
N ARG A 24 -5.45 -12.94 6.90
CA ARG A 24 -6.38 -12.17 6.06
C ARG A 24 -5.71 -11.44 4.91
N GLU A 25 -4.40 -11.19 5.02
CA GLU A 25 -3.58 -10.54 4.00
C GLU A 25 -2.26 -11.31 3.86
N GLN A 26 -1.74 -11.42 2.64
CA GLN A 26 -0.41 -11.97 2.39
C GLN A 26 0.17 -11.30 1.16
N GLY A 27 1.49 -11.08 1.16
CA GLY A 27 2.24 -10.66 -0.04
C GLY A 27 2.56 -9.17 -0.12
N THR A 28 2.00 -8.34 0.77
CA THR A 28 2.33 -6.91 0.85
C THR A 28 3.43 -6.65 1.88
N ASP A 29 4.42 -5.81 1.57
CA ASP A 29 5.29 -5.25 2.62
C ASP A 29 4.53 -4.14 3.37
N PRO A 30 4.26 -4.28 4.68
CA PRO A 30 3.43 -3.32 5.43
C PRO A 30 3.97 -1.89 5.40
N ARG A 31 5.29 -1.72 5.43
CA ARG A 31 5.94 -0.39 5.47
C ARG A 31 5.89 0.27 4.09
N GLN A 32 6.12 -0.50 3.03
CA GLN A 32 6.04 -0.03 1.66
C GLN A 32 4.62 0.39 1.30
N PHE A 33 3.62 -0.42 1.66
CA PHE A 33 2.22 -0.09 1.45
C PHE A 33 1.83 1.19 2.18
N ALA A 34 2.19 1.31 3.47
CA ALA A 34 1.90 2.50 4.24
C ALA A 34 2.52 3.78 3.63
N MET A 35 3.75 3.68 3.09
CA MET A 35 4.40 4.80 2.40
C MET A 35 3.62 5.21 1.16
N VAL A 36 3.27 4.25 0.29
CA VAL A 36 2.52 4.51 -0.95
C VAL A 36 1.13 5.09 -0.64
N ALA A 37 0.40 4.51 0.32
CA ALA A 37 -0.93 4.98 0.69
C ALA A 37 -0.92 6.43 1.18
N VAL A 38 0.00 6.79 2.08
CA VAL A 38 0.12 8.17 2.57
C VAL A 38 0.54 9.12 1.45
N ALA A 39 1.47 8.72 0.57
CA ALA A 39 1.91 9.55 -0.55
C ALA A 39 0.78 9.79 -1.56
N ALA A 40 0.08 8.73 -1.98
CA ALA A 40 -1.02 8.80 -2.94
C ALA A 40 -2.15 9.69 -2.42
N TYR A 41 -2.60 9.47 -1.17
CA TYR A 41 -3.70 10.24 -0.60
C TYR A 41 -3.32 11.71 -0.38
N SER A 42 -2.06 12.00 -0.04
CA SER A 42 -1.55 13.39 0.08
C SER A 42 -1.49 14.09 -1.28
N GLY A 43 -1.10 13.38 -2.35
CA GLY A 43 -1.15 13.88 -3.72
C GLY A 43 -2.59 14.16 -4.16
N ALA A 44 -3.51 13.24 -3.89
CA ALA A 44 -4.93 13.40 -4.17
C ALA A 44 -5.54 14.61 -3.43
N MET A 45 -5.21 14.81 -2.15
CA MET A 45 -5.60 16.01 -1.39
C MET A 45 -5.10 17.30 -2.05
N SER A 46 -3.86 17.29 -2.55
CA SER A 46 -3.26 18.46 -3.22
C SER A 46 -3.97 18.79 -4.53
N MET A 47 -4.30 17.77 -5.34
CA MET A 47 -5.09 17.93 -6.56
C MET A 47 -6.51 18.41 -6.24
N ALA A 48 -7.20 17.77 -5.30
CA ALA A 48 -8.54 18.15 -4.86
C ALA A 48 -8.62 19.59 -4.37
N LYS A 49 -7.61 20.06 -3.61
CA LYS A 49 -7.55 21.45 -3.16
C LYS A 49 -7.42 22.43 -4.32
N THR A 50 -6.61 22.08 -5.32
CA THR A 50 -6.32 22.95 -6.47
C THR A 50 -7.49 23.02 -7.44
N SER A 51 -8.17 21.89 -7.68
CA SER A 51 -9.33 21.80 -8.56
C SER A 51 -10.66 22.13 -7.89
N GLN A 52 -10.67 22.23 -6.55
CA GLN A 52 -11.88 22.25 -5.72
C GLN A 52 -12.81 21.06 -5.99
N ASP A 53 -12.24 19.90 -6.35
CA ASP A 53 -12.97 18.68 -6.65
C ASP A 53 -12.57 17.53 -5.72
N ALA A 54 -13.52 17.08 -4.90
CA ALA A 54 -13.35 15.91 -4.04
C ALA A 54 -13.28 14.57 -4.82
N GLY A 55 -13.53 14.57 -6.14
CA GLY A 55 -13.40 13.44 -7.04
C GLY A 55 -12.04 12.75 -6.94
N PHE A 56 -10.94 13.52 -6.89
CA PHE A 56 -9.58 12.99 -6.75
C PHE A 56 -9.39 12.12 -5.50
N LEU A 57 -10.05 12.44 -4.39
CA LEU A 57 -9.98 11.62 -3.17
C LEU A 57 -10.74 10.30 -3.34
N ARG A 58 -11.89 10.33 -4.01
CA ARG A 58 -12.70 9.14 -4.27
C ARG A 58 -12.00 8.19 -5.23
N GLU A 59 -11.37 8.71 -6.28
CA GLU A 59 -10.56 7.92 -7.20
C GLU A 59 -9.35 7.30 -6.49
N CYS A 60 -8.63 8.07 -5.68
CA CYS A 60 -7.51 7.54 -4.90
C CYS A 60 -7.93 6.42 -3.95
N LEU A 61 -9.10 6.53 -3.30
CA LEU A 61 -9.63 5.47 -2.44
C LEU A 61 -9.92 4.20 -3.24
N LYS A 62 -10.62 4.33 -4.37
CA LYS A 62 -10.98 3.20 -5.23
C LYS A 62 -9.75 2.41 -5.70
N GLU A 63 -8.66 3.11 -6.02
CA GLU A 63 -7.40 2.45 -6.39
C GLU A 63 -6.69 1.79 -5.20
N LEU A 64 -6.74 2.39 -4.00
CA LEU A 64 -6.16 1.74 -2.81
C LEU A 64 -6.90 0.45 -2.44
N GLU A 65 -8.22 0.42 -2.59
CA GLU A 65 -9.02 -0.80 -2.39
C GLU A 65 -8.67 -1.89 -3.42
N SER A 66 -8.39 -1.51 -4.68
CA SER A 66 -8.00 -2.45 -5.73
C SER A 66 -6.62 -3.10 -5.48
N LEU A 67 -5.68 -2.34 -4.93
CA LEU A 67 -4.33 -2.82 -4.57
C LEU A 67 -4.35 -3.81 -3.40
N GLN A 68 -5.22 -3.59 -2.41
CA GLN A 68 -5.39 -4.55 -1.30
C GLN A 68 -5.88 -5.92 -1.79
N LEU A 69 -6.79 -5.93 -2.77
CA LEU A 69 -7.33 -7.18 -3.34
C LEU A 69 -6.33 -7.91 -4.24
N SER A 70 -5.42 -7.18 -4.90
CA SER A 70 -4.49 -7.75 -5.88
C SER A 70 -3.25 -8.39 -5.26
N SER A 71 -2.99 -8.17 -3.98
CA SER A 71 -1.74 -8.57 -3.32
C SER A 71 -1.61 -10.09 -3.07
N GLY A 72 -2.67 -10.87 -3.29
CA GLY A 72 -2.69 -12.34 -3.20
C GLY A 72 -1.88 -13.10 -4.26
N GLY A 73 -1.00 -12.44 -5.01
CA GLY A 73 -0.28 -13.01 -6.16
C GLY A 73 1.24 -12.84 -6.10
N SER A 74 1.91 -13.16 -4.99
CA SER A 74 3.39 -13.20 -4.99
C SER A 74 3.91 -14.54 -5.51
N THR A 75 4.48 -14.48 -6.71
CA THR A 75 5.06 -15.59 -7.46
C THR A 75 6.36 -16.08 -6.81
N VAL A 76 6.35 -17.32 -6.32
CA VAL A 76 7.56 -18.07 -5.94
C VAL A 76 8.41 -18.30 -7.21
N ARG A 77 9.40 -17.43 -7.45
CA ARG A 77 10.37 -17.60 -8.54
C ARG A 77 11.42 -18.65 -8.14
N ARG A 78 11.08 -19.92 -8.39
CA ARG A 78 11.90 -21.13 -8.23
C ARG A 78 13.27 -20.95 -8.94
N ARG A 79 14.35 -20.75 -8.16
CA ARG A 79 15.73 -20.72 -8.67
C ARG A 79 16.10 -22.07 -9.30
N ARG A 80 16.23 -22.13 -10.63
CA ARG A 80 16.88 -23.26 -11.33
C ARG A 80 18.40 -23.16 -11.09
N ARG A 81 18.96 -24.04 -10.26
CA ARG A 81 20.41 -24.30 -10.25
C ARG A 81 20.72 -25.09 -11.51
N VAL A 82 21.48 -24.48 -12.42
CA VAL A 82 22.08 -25.19 -13.56
C VAL A 82 23.31 -25.91 -13.02
N LEU A 83 23.29 -27.25 -13.04
CA LEU A 83 24.47 -28.08 -12.83
C LEU A 83 25.37 -27.92 -14.07
N LEU A 84 26.55 -27.33 -13.89
CA LEU A 84 27.63 -27.41 -14.88
C LEU A 84 28.11 -28.86 -14.94
N ARG A 85 28.23 -29.37 -16.17
CA ARG A 85 28.96 -30.60 -16.50
C ARG A 85 30.43 -30.30 -16.71
#